data_AF-A0A7S1KFQ1-F1
#
_entry.id   AF-A0A7S1KFQ1-F1
#
_cell.length_a   1.000
_cell.length_b   1.000
_cell.length_c   1.000
_cell.angle_alpha   90.00
_cell.angle_beta   90.00
_cell.angle_gamma   90.00
#
_symmetry.space_group_name_H-M   'P 1'
#
loop_
_entity.id
_entity.type
_entity.pdbx_description
1 polymer ?
#
loop_
_entity_poly.entity_id
_entity_poly.type
_entity_poly.pdbx_seq_one_letter_code
_entity_poly.pdbx_strand_id
1 'polypeptide(L)'
;KAGQVLNGDRYYVDGEVAVDWEYDTTTLKTHYPHPIKLDQKHLIAIMHRHIDPHRIRAVEMVRLVDNTDDGTTIVWQDRQQEGKEGKLKARYLVGCDGATSLVRRLAGIPCHEKVESSKFIMADAKLHWSIPPHLNMCFLLLSKGYAVCAHLMLDDHWRLTVVHRHRDKLHIDPEWFKLPSHLPHHADVTRGSATSSTAPTLPSDQGSEGKTDVTTATFP
;
A
#
# COMPACT_ATOMS: atom_id res chain seq x y z
N LYS A 1 -11.25 5.20 16.62
CA LYS A 1 -11.44 4.54 15.30
C LYS A 1 -10.08 4.05 14.83
N ALA A 2 -9.97 2.82 14.30
CA ALA A 2 -8.67 2.24 13.94
C ALA A 2 -8.26 2.47 12.48
N GLY A 3 -9.22 2.76 11.58
CA GLY A 3 -8.98 3.09 10.16
C GLY A 3 -9.80 4.29 9.68
N GLN A 4 -9.50 4.78 8.47
CA GLN A 4 -10.19 5.87 7.77
C GLN A 4 -10.83 5.34 6.49
N VAL A 5 -12.06 5.76 6.21
CA VAL A 5 -12.70 5.49 4.91
C VAL A 5 -11.96 6.28 3.84
N LEU A 6 -11.65 5.63 2.73
CA LEU A 6 -11.14 6.27 1.53
C LEU A 6 -12.33 6.67 0.67
N ASN A 7 -12.43 7.95 0.34
CA ASN A 7 -13.59 8.48 -0.40
C ASN A 7 -13.43 8.38 -1.92
N GLY A 8 -12.20 8.31 -2.41
CA GLY A 8 -11.90 8.33 -3.84
C GLY A 8 -10.42 8.55 -4.10
N ASP A 9 -10.09 8.82 -5.36
CA ASP A 9 -8.72 9.08 -5.78
C ASP A 9 -8.59 10.37 -6.60
N ARG A 10 -7.46 11.06 -6.43
CA ARG A 10 -7.11 12.24 -7.21
C ARG A 10 -5.72 12.11 -7.77
N TYR A 11 -5.61 12.21 -9.09
CA TYR A 11 -4.35 12.07 -9.79
C TYR A 11 -3.92 13.40 -10.38
N TYR A 12 -2.64 13.70 -10.20
CA TYR A 12 -1.96 14.85 -10.79
C TYR A 12 -0.96 14.33 -11.82
N VAL A 13 -0.96 14.91 -13.02
CA VAL A 13 0.02 14.64 -14.06
C VAL A 13 0.75 15.92 -14.37
N ASP A 14 2.06 15.94 -14.13
CA ASP A 14 2.92 17.10 -14.32
C ASP A 14 2.38 18.38 -13.64
N GLY A 15 1.75 18.22 -12.48
CA GLY A 15 1.21 19.31 -11.64
C GLY A 15 -0.28 19.60 -11.83
N GLU A 16 -0.88 19.12 -12.92
CA GLU A 16 -2.29 19.38 -13.24
C GLU A 16 -3.20 18.23 -12.80
N VAL A 17 -4.42 18.54 -12.35
CA VAL A 17 -5.41 17.50 -12.02
C VAL A 17 -5.84 16.79 -13.30
N ALA A 18 -5.56 15.49 -13.37
CA ALA A 18 -5.93 14.63 -14.49
C ALA A 18 -7.14 13.73 -14.18
N VAL A 19 -7.28 13.32 -12.92
CA VAL A 19 -8.39 12.49 -12.43
C VAL A 19 -8.83 13.00 -11.07
N ASP A 20 -10.13 13.09 -10.86
CA ASP A 20 -10.75 13.43 -9.58
C ASP A 20 -12.10 12.73 -9.51
N TRP A 21 -12.23 11.73 -8.64
CA TRP A 21 -13.45 10.94 -8.52
C TRP A 21 -13.65 10.42 -7.10
N GLU A 22 -14.91 10.14 -6.78
CA GLU A 22 -15.34 9.50 -5.54
C GLU A 22 -15.84 8.08 -5.83
N TYR A 23 -15.64 7.18 -4.88
CA TYR A 23 -16.18 5.83 -4.96
C TYR A 23 -17.70 5.88 -4.79
N ASP A 24 -18.43 5.51 -5.84
CA ASP A 24 -19.85 5.21 -5.71
C ASP A 24 -20.02 3.82 -5.09
N THR A 25 -20.23 3.80 -3.78
CA THR A 25 -20.44 2.57 -3.02
C THR A 25 -21.90 2.17 -2.92
N THR A 26 -22.83 2.95 -3.48
CA THR A 26 -24.28 2.70 -3.36
C THR A 26 -24.74 1.50 -4.19
N THR A 27 -23.98 1.17 -5.24
CA THR A 27 -24.26 0.03 -6.12
C THR A 27 -23.68 -1.30 -5.59
N LEU A 28 -22.82 -1.24 -4.56
CA LEU A 28 -22.14 -2.40 -4.00
C LEU A 28 -23.03 -3.14 -2.98
N LYS A 29 -23.46 -4.35 -3.33
CA LYS A 29 -24.26 -5.24 -2.45
C LYS A 29 -23.38 -6.02 -1.46
N THR A 30 -22.71 -5.31 -0.55
CA THR A 30 -21.85 -5.90 0.50
C THR A 30 -22.00 -5.14 1.82
N HIS A 31 -21.79 -5.84 2.94
CA HIS A 31 -21.79 -5.24 4.28
C HIS A 31 -20.62 -4.27 4.52
N TYR A 32 -19.58 -4.33 3.69
CA TYR A 32 -18.38 -3.50 3.80
C TYR A 32 -18.10 -2.78 2.47
N PRO A 33 -18.90 -1.75 2.13
CA PRO A 33 -18.91 -1.20 0.77
C PRO A 33 -17.79 -0.16 0.54
N HIS A 34 -17.10 0.26 1.60
CA HIS A 34 -16.05 1.27 1.51
C HIS A 34 -14.64 0.68 1.65
N PRO A 35 -13.68 1.12 0.83
CA PRO A 35 -12.27 0.89 1.09
C PRO A 35 -11.84 1.61 2.38
N ILE A 36 -11.05 0.94 3.20
CA ILE A 36 -10.55 1.47 4.47
C ILE A 36 -9.02 1.53 4.42
N LYS A 37 -8.47 2.72 4.64
CA LYS A 37 -7.05 2.92 4.95
C LYS A 37 -6.82 2.58 6.42
N LEU A 38 -5.99 1.58 6.66
CA LEU A 38 -5.63 1.09 7.98
C LEU A 38 -4.14 0.76 7.98
N ASP A 39 -3.39 1.37 8.90
CA ASP A 39 -1.97 1.03 9.04
C ASP A 39 -1.84 -0.43 9.52
N GLN A 40 -0.84 -1.14 8.99
CA GLN A 40 -0.63 -2.55 9.28
C GLN A 40 -0.43 -2.80 10.78
N LYS A 41 0.25 -1.88 11.48
CA LYS A 41 0.42 -1.94 12.95
C LYS A 41 -0.93 -2.02 13.67
N HIS A 42 -1.93 -1.26 13.20
CA HIS A 42 -3.25 -1.22 13.80
C HIS A 42 -4.06 -2.47 13.44
N LEU A 43 -3.97 -2.96 12.20
CA LEU A 43 -4.59 -4.22 11.80
C LEU A 43 -4.07 -5.38 12.66
N ILE A 44 -2.75 -5.49 12.81
CA ILE A 44 -2.11 -6.51 13.66
C ILE A 44 -2.57 -6.37 15.11
N ALA A 45 -2.57 -5.16 15.67
CA ALA A 45 -3.07 -4.93 17.03
C ALA A 45 -4.54 -5.35 17.20
N ILE A 46 -5.40 -5.10 16.22
CA ILE A 46 -6.78 -5.57 16.23
C ILE A 46 -6.82 -7.10 16.20
N MET A 47 -6.07 -7.75 15.33
CA MET A 47 -6.03 -9.22 15.26
C MET A 47 -5.56 -9.83 16.59
N HIS A 48 -4.50 -9.30 17.20
CA HIS A 48 -4.01 -9.77 18.50
C HIS A 48 -5.04 -9.64 19.63
N ARG A 49 -5.89 -8.61 19.61
CA ARG A 49 -6.97 -8.46 20.62
C ARG A 49 -8.05 -9.52 20.51
N HIS A 50 -8.23 -10.12 19.33
CA HIS A 50 -9.29 -11.11 19.07
C HIS A 50 -8.79 -12.56 19.10
N ILE A 51 -7.49 -12.78 19.24
CA ILE A 51 -6.92 -14.11 19.40
C ILE A 51 -6.62 -14.33 20.87
N ASP A 52 -7.03 -15.48 21.41
CA ASP A 52 -6.66 -15.90 22.77
C ASP A 52 -5.12 -15.88 22.92
N PRO A 53 -4.56 -15.08 23.86
CA PRO A 53 -3.12 -14.98 24.05
C PRO A 53 -2.43 -16.32 24.28
N HIS A 54 -3.11 -17.31 24.88
CA HIS A 54 -2.54 -18.65 25.11
C HIS A 54 -2.30 -19.45 23.82
N ARG A 55 -2.92 -19.02 22.70
CA ARG A 55 -2.74 -19.61 21.38
C ARG A 55 -1.59 -18.98 20.59
N ILE A 56 -0.97 -17.93 21.11
CA ILE A 56 0.13 -17.22 20.46
C ILE A 56 1.41 -17.46 21.24
N ARG A 57 2.48 -17.82 20.52
CA ARG A 57 3.83 -17.81 21.05
C ARG A 57 4.71 -16.92 20.19
N ALA A 58 5.30 -15.90 20.80
CA ALA A 58 6.25 -15.04 20.11
C ALA A 58 7.59 -15.77 20.00
N VAL A 59 8.02 -16.03 18.78
CA VAL A 59 9.29 -16.72 18.49
C VAL A 59 10.24 -15.75 17.81
N GLU A 60 11.52 -15.83 18.14
CA GLU A 60 12.57 -15.04 17.48
C GLU A 60 12.98 -15.69 16.16
N MET A 61 13.04 -17.02 16.17
CA MET A 61 13.46 -17.80 15.02
C MET A 61 12.83 -19.19 15.04
N VAL A 62 12.60 -19.73 13.85
CA VAL A 62 12.09 -21.09 13.62
C VAL A 62 13.01 -21.79 12.63
N ARG A 63 13.30 -23.07 12.87
CA ARG A 63 13.94 -23.96 11.89
C ARG A 63 13.14 -25.25 11.82
N LEU A 64 12.87 -25.73 10.60
CA LEU A 64 12.37 -27.08 10.41
C LEU A 64 13.50 -28.06 10.72
N VAL A 65 13.20 -29.07 11.52
CA VAL A 65 14.16 -30.14 11.82
C VAL A 65 13.77 -31.43 11.13
N ASP A 66 12.47 -31.68 11.00
CA ASP A 66 11.99 -32.93 10.42
C ASP A 66 10.59 -32.77 9.83
N ASN A 67 10.33 -33.48 8.73
CA ASN A 67 9.02 -33.56 8.11
C ASN A 67 8.75 -35.00 7.69
N THR A 68 7.77 -35.61 8.34
CA THR A 68 7.41 -37.03 8.20
C THR A 68 5.93 -37.16 7.87
N ASP A 69 5.48 -38.35 7.51
CA ASP A 69 4.06 -38.64 7.30
C ASP A 69 3.21 -38.39 8.57
N ASP A 70 3.82 -38.51 9.75
CA ASP A 70 3.19 -38.26 11.06
C ASP A 70 3.22 -36.78 11.49
N GLY A 71 3.69 -35.90 10.60
CA GLY A 71 3.73 -34.46 10.78
C GLY A 71 5.14 -33.89 10.83
N THR A 72 5.19 -32.64 11.29
CA THR A 72 6.33 -31.74 11.16
C THR A 72 6.88 -31.38 12.53
N THR A 73 8.20 -31.48 12.69
CA THR A 73 8.92 -31.03 13.89
C THR A 73 9.73 -29.78 13.59
N ILE A 74 9.48 -28.73 14.37
CA ILE A 74 10.24 -27.47 14.33
C ILE A 74 11.02 -27.29 15.63
N VAL A 75 12.20 -26.67 15.52
CA VAL A 75 12.88 -26.02 16.63
C VAL A 75 12.58 -24.53 16.54
N TRP A 76 12.26 -23.92 17.68
CA TRP A 76 12.01 -22.50 17.78
C TRP A 76 12.85 -21.92 18.91
N GLN A 77 13.22 -20.64 18.78
CA GLN A 77 13.90 -19.89 19.82
C GLN A 77 12.94 -18.86 20.42
N ASP A 78 12.84 -18.85 21.74
CA ASP A 78 11.94 -17.95 22.46
C ASP A 78 12.48 -16.53 22.48
N ARG A 79 11.67 -15.60 21.98
CA ARG A 79 12.01 -14.18 22.02
C ARG A 79 11.93 -13.61 23.44
N GLN A 80 11.09 -14.18 24.30
CA GLN A 80 10.85 -13.75 25.68
C GLN A 80 11.76 -14.46 26.70
N GLN A 81 12.42 -15.57 26.31
CA GLN A 81 13.34 -16.32 27.18
C GLN A 81 14.77 -16.36 26.62
N GLU A 82 15.26 -15.22 26.11
CA GLU A 82 16.66 -15.02 25.69
C GLU A 82 17.21 -16.13 24.77
N GLY A 83 16.43 -16.51 23.75
CA GLY A 83 16.89 -17.47 22.73
C GLY A 83 16.87 -18.93 23.17
N LYS A 84 16.25 -19.26 24.32
CA LYS A 84 16.06 -20.65 24.74
C LYS A 84 15.33 -21.44 23.65
N GLU A 85 15.91 -22.59 23.30
CA GLU A 85 15.34 -23.46 22.28
C GLU A 85 14.21 -24.33 22.84
N GLY A 86 13.13 -24.42 22.08
CA GLY A 86 12.07 -25.38 22.26
C GLY A 86 11.87 -26.22 21.00
N LYS A 87 11.27 -27.41 21.17
CA LYS A 87 10.82 -28.26 20.07
C LYS A 87 9.31 -28.35 20.07
N LEU A 88 8.72 -28.31 18.88
CA LEU A 88 7.29 -28.48 18.67
C LEU A 88 7.07 -29.47 17.53
N LYS A 89 6.30 -30.54 17.81
CA LYS A 89 5.77 -31.43 16.77
C LYS A 89 4.30 -31.07 16.54
N ALA A 90 3.93 -30.89 15.27
CA ALA A 90 2.57 -30.57 14.86
C ALA A 90 2.17 -31.40 13.64
N ARG A 91 0.88 -31.68 13.48
CA ARG A 91 0.37 -32.40 12.30
C ARG A 91 0.45 -31.57 11.02
N TYR A 92 0.41 -30.25 11.15
CA TYR A 92 0.46 -29.31 10.04
C TYR A 92 1.36 -28.14 10.37
N LEU A 93 2.07 -27.65 9.36
CA LEU A 93 2.84 -26.42 9.40
C LEU A 93 2.34 -25.50 8.28
N VAL A 94 1.98 -24.26 8.63
CA VAL A 94 1.53 -23.25 7.67
C VAL A 94 2.56 -22.12 7.62
N GLY A 95 3.12 -21.88 6.43
CA GLY A 95 4.11 -20.82 6.20
C GLY A 95 3.46 -19.46 5.98
N CYS A 96 3.36 -18.65 7.04
CA CYS A 96 2.94 -17.24 6.99
C CYS A 96 4.13 -16.28 7.18
N ASP A 97 5.33 -16.70 6.80
CA ASP A 97 6.63 -16.09 7.08
C ASP A 97 7.17 -15.20 5.93
N GLY A 98 6.28 -14.73 5.06
CA GLY A 98 6.55 -13.67 4.09
C GLY A 98 7.33 -14.10 2.83
N ALA A 99 7.79 -13.11 2.06
CA ALA A 99 8.42 -13.31 0.74
C ALA A 99 9.68 -14.20 0.79
N THR A 100 10.44 -14.11 1.88
CA THR A 100 11.63 -14.93 2.14
C THR A 100 11.30 -16.18 2.97
N SER A 101 10.09 -16.73 2.80
CA SER A 101 9.59 -17.88 3.56
C SER A 101 10.60 -19.03 3.66
N LEU A 102 10.96 -19.36 4.89
CA LEU A 102 11.73 -20.53 5.26
C LEU A 102 10.91 -21.80 5.04
N VAL A 103 9.63 -21.79 5.45
CA VAL A 103 8.75 -22.96 5.31
C VAL A 103 8.61 -23.38 3.85
N ARG A 104 8.40 -22.42 2.94
CA ARG A 104 8.35 -22.66 1.49
C ARG A 104 9.63 -23.32 0.98
N ARG A 105 10.80 -22.75 1.33
CA ARG A 105 12.10 -23.28 0.89
C ARG A 105 12.33 -24.71 1.38
N LEU A 106 12.01 -24.98 2.64
CA LEU A 106 12.23 -26.29 3.24
C LEU A 106 11.24 -27.35 2.76
N ALA A 107 10.04 -26.94 2.34
CA ALA A 107 9.08 -27.80 1.65
C ALA A 107 9.45 -28.06 0.17
N GLY A 108 10.57 -27.53 -0.33
CA GLY A 108 10.99 -27.70 -1.73
C GLY A 108 10.07 -27.02 -2.74
N ILE A 109 9.24 -26.07 -2.30
CA ILE A 109 8.30 -25.37 -3.18
C ILE A 109 9.08 -24.29 -3.95
N PRO A 110 9.19 -24.39 -5.28
CA PRO A 110 9.94 -23.42 -6.08
C PRO A 110 9.27 -22.05 -6.04
N CYS A 111 10.09 -21.00 -6.02
CA CYS A 111 9.63 -19.63 -6.14
C CYS A 111 9.94 -19.12 -7.55
N HIS A 112 8.91 -18.89 -8.36
CA HIS A 112 9.05 -18.38 -9.73
C HIS A 112 8.88 -16.86 -9.81
N GLU A 113 9.42 -16.13 -8.84
CA GLU A 113 9.35 -14.68 -8.82
C GLU A 113 10.25 -14.08 -9.91
N LYS A 114 9.67 -13.27 -10.80
CA LYS A 114 10.44 -12.36 -11.65
C LYS A 114 10.80 -11.14 -10.82
N VAL A 115 12.09 -10.84 -10.72
CA VAL A 115 12.55 -9.64 -10.02
C VAL A 115 12.25 -8.44 -10.91
N GLU A 116 11.18 -7.73 -10.58
CA GLU A 116 10.87 -6.45 -11.19
C GLU A 116 11.89 -5.40 -10.75
N SER A 117 12.48 -4.69 -11.70
CA SER A 117 13.54 -3.70 -11.44
C SER A 117 13.04 -2.36 -10.87
N SER A 118 11.78 -2.31 -10.46
CA SER A 118 11.17 -1.10 -9.90
C SER A 118 11.78 -0.77 -8.54
N LYS A 119 12.14 0.49 -8.33
CA LYS A 119 12.60 0.97 -7.03
C LYS A 119 11.45 1.63 -6.30
N PHE A 120 11.21 1.18 -5.08
CA PHE A 120 10.20 1.73 -4.19
C PHE A 120 10.90 2.41 -3.02
N ILE A 121 10.52 3.64 -2.75
CA ILE A 121 10.91 4.36 -1.53
C ILE A 121 9.61 4.65 -0.78
N MET A 122 9.57 4.34 0.49
CA MET A 122 8.44 4.66 1.35
C MET A 122 8.92 5.49 2.52
N ALA A 123 8.21 6.58 2.80
CA ALA A 123 8.52 7.49 3.89
C ALA A 123 7.23 7.93 4.58
N ASP A 124 7.27 8.00 5.91
CA ASP A 124 6.24 8.65 6.71
C ASP A 124 6.74 10.03 7.12
N ALA A 125 5.98 11.08 6.83
CA ALA A 125 6.40 12.46 7.06
C ALA A 125 5.21 13.35 7.45
N LYS A 126 5.49 14.44 8.19
CA LYS A 126 4.54 15.55 8.30
C LYS A 126 4.70 16.44 7.08
N LEU A 127 3.63 16.61 6.32
CA LEU A 127 3.63 17.38 5.09
C LEU A 127 2.68 18.55 5.23
N HIS A 128 3.18 19.74 4.95
CA HIS A 128 2.35 20.92 4.76
C HIS A 128 2.24 21.16 3.25
N TRP A 129 1.05 20.97 2.69
CA TRP A 129 0.79 21.19 1.28
C TRP A 129 -0.66 21.65 1.06
N SER A 130 -0.95 22.17 -0.14
CA SER A 130 -2.21 22.81 -0.48
C SER A 130 -3.40 21.85 -0.64
N ILE A 131 -3.17 20.53 -0.62
CA ILE A 131 -4.23 19.54 -0.78
C ILE A 131 -4.98 19.37 0.55
N PRO A 132 -6.32 19.59 0.58
CA PRO A 132 -7.06 19.55 1.82
C PRO A 132 -7.06 18.15 2.46
N PRO A 133 -6.57 18.00 3.71
CA PRO A 133 -6.49 16.70 4.40
C PRO A 133 -7.87 16.03 4.58
N HIS A 134 -8.94 16.82 4.66
CA HIS A 134 -10.29 16.36 4.94
C HIS A 134 -10.94 15.54 3.81
N LEU A 135 -10.37 15.60 2.58
CA LEU A 135 -10.91 14.85 1.44
C LEU A 135 -10.78 13.33 1.64
N ASN A 136 -9.83 12.88 2.48
CA ASN A 136 -9.56 11.46 2.73
C ASN A 136 -9.41 10.63 1.44
N MET A 137 -8.79 11.20 0.43
CA MET A 137 -8.53 10.56 -0.86
C MET A 137 -7.16 9.87 -0.91
N CYS A 138 -6.95 9.05 -1.93
CA CYS A 138 -5.63 8.64 -2.37
C CYS A 138 -5.11 9.66 -3.39
N PHE A 139 -3.94 10.23 -3.14
CA PHE A 139 -3.34 11.18 -4.08
C PHE A 139 -2.22 10.50 -4.85
N LEU A 140 -2.28 10.55 -6.18
CA LEU A 140 -1.22 10.04 -7.05
C LEU A 140 -0.62 11.19 -7.84
N LEU A 141 0.67 11.45 -7.65
CA LEU A 141 1.41 12.46 -8.40
C LEU A 141 2.29 11.75 -9.40
N LEU A 142 2.07 12.01 -10.68
CA LEU A 142 2.76 11.39 -11.79
C LEU A 142 3.60 12.44 -12.50
N SER A 143 4.88 12.13 -12.70
CA SER A 143 5.73 12.91 -13.59
C SER A 143 6.87 12.02 -14.09
N LYS A 144 7.16 12.10 -15.39
CA LYS A 144 8.27 11.46 -16.13
C LYS A 144 9.03 10.36 -15.37
N GLY A 145 8.47 9.15 -15.32
CA GLY A 145 9.12 7.95 -14.75
C GLY A 145 8.95 7.77 -13.23
N TYR A 146 8.30 8.72 -12.57
CA TYR A 146 7.99 8.69 -11.14
C TYR A 146 6.49 8.69 -10.92
N ALA A 147 6.08 7.91 -9.92
CA ALA A 147 4.78 8.01 -9.30
C ALA A 147 4.97 8.20 -7.79
N VAL A 148 4.28 9.16 -7.20
CA VAL A 148 4.22 9.34 -5.74
C VAL A 148 2.79 9.11 -5.31
N CYS A 149 2.58 8.07 -4.51
CA CYS A 149 1.32 7.82 -3.84
C CYS A 149 1.38 8.44 -2.45
N ALA A 150 0.42 9.29 -2.11
CA ALA A 150 0.37 10.01 -0.84
C ALA A 150 -0.94 9.74 -0.11
N HIS A 151 -0.82 9.23 1.10
CA HIS A 151 -1.96 8.93 1.97
C HIS A 151 -1.85 9.68 3.28
N LEU A 152 -2.86 10.46 3.62
CA LEU A 152 -3.04 10.89 5.00
C LEU A 152 -3.44 9.69 5.85
N MET A 153 -2.72 9.50 6.95
CA MET A 153 -2.90 8.44 7.93
C MET A 153 -3.53 8.99 9.22
N LEU A 154 -4.07 8.11 10.06
CA LEU A 154 -4.79 8.48 11.29
C LEU A 154 -3.99 9.31 12.30
N ASP A 155 -2.67 9.12 12.37
CA ASP A 155 -1.80 9.78 13.35
C ASP A 155 -1.22 11.10 12.80
N ASP A 156 -1.97 11.80 11.93
CA ASP A 156 -1.60 13.09 11.32
C ASP A 156 -0.21 13.09 10.65
N HIS A 157 0.07 12.01 9.92
CA HIS A 157 1.24 11.93 9.06
C HIS A 157 0.82 11.44 7.67
N TRP A 158 1.66 11.77 6.70
CA TRP A 158 1.52 11.34 5.32
C TRP A 158 2.45 10.16 5.08
N ARG A 159 1.90 9.08 4.54
CA ARG A 159 2.69 7.99 3.95
C ARG A 159 2.87 8.28 2.47
N LEU A 160 4.12 8.46 2.08
CA LEU A 160 4.55 8.69 0.71
C LEU A 160 5.20 7.42 0.18
N THR A 161 4.69 6.88 -0.92
CA THR A 161 5.30 5.80 -1.66
C THR A 161 5.74 6.32 -3.02
N VAL A 162 7.04 6.48 -3.20
CA VAL A 162 7.65 6.86 -4.47
C VAL A 162 8.01 5.58 -5.21
N VAL A 163 7.49 5.46 -6.42
CA VAL A 163 7.86 4.43 -7.37
C VAL A 163 8.67 5.10 -8.46
N HIS A 164 9.93 4.72 -8.58
CA HIS A 164 10.73 5.06 -9.75
C HIS A 164 10.75 3.85 -10.68
N ARG A 165 10.18 4.02 -11.87
CA ARG A 165 10.23 3.03 -12.94
C ARG A 165 11.07 3.55 -14.09
N HIS A 166 12.08 2.77 -14.47
CA HIS A 166 12.86 3.06 -15.66
C HIS A 166 11.98 2.81 -16.90
N ARG A 167 11.77 3.83 -17.73
CA ARG A 167 10.88 3.79 -18.90
C ARG A 167 11.21 2.63 -19.85
N ASP A 168 12.50 2.33 -20.02
CA ASP A 168 12.99 1.31 -20.95
C ASP A 168 12.85 -0.13 -20.43
N LYS A 169 12.38 -0.33 -19.20
CA LYS A 169 12.15 -1.66 -18.61
C LYS A 169 10.67 -2.00 -18.46
N LEU A 170 9.79 -1.17 -19.00
CA LEU A 170 8.36 -1.39 -18.94
C LEU A 170 7.95 -2.39 -20.01
N HIS A 171 8.05 -3.68 -19.70
CA HIS A 171 7.41 -4.70 -20.52
C HIS A 171 5.95 -4.81 -20.07
N ILE A 172 5.07 -4.05 -20.72
CA ILE A 172 3.65 -4.34 -20.60
C ILE A 172 3.29 -5.32 -21.70
N ASP A 173 2.92 -6.54 -21.30
CA ASP A 173 2.38 -7.52 -22.22
C ASP A 173 1.08 -6.95 -22.81
N PRO A 174 1.01 -6.71 -24.13
CA PRO A 174 -0.19 -6.17 -24.77
C PRO A 174 -1.43 -7.04 -24.54
N GLU A 175 -1.25 -8.35 -24.27
CA GLU A 175 -2.35 -9.26 -23.96
C GLU A 175 -3.08 -8.87 -22.67
N TRP A 176 -2.43 -8.21 -21.71
CA TRP A 176 -3.05 -7.79 -20.45
C TRP A 176 -4.11 -6.70 -20.63
N PHE A 177 -4.06 -5.96 -21.75
CA PHE A 177 -5.05 -4.94 -22.09
C PHE A 177 -6.11 -5.42 -23.08
N LYS A 178 -6.00 -6.66 -23.57
CA LYS A 178 -7.09 -7.25 -24.33
C LYS A 178 -8.20 -7.60 -23.35
N LEU A 179 -9.22 -6.75 -23.33
CA LEU A 179 -10.47 -7.10 -22.69
C LEU A 179 -10.92 -8.46 -23.26
N PRO A 180 -11.22 -9.45 -22.41
CA PRO A 180 -11.79 -10.70 -22.87
C PRO A 180 -12.98 -10.41 -23.79
N SER A 181 -12.99 -11.04 -24.97
CA SER A 181 -13.99 -10.80 -26.02
C SER A 181 -15.45 -11.07 -25.60
N HIS A 182 -15.64 -11.69 -24.43
CA HIS A 182 -16.95 -11.99 -23.84
C HIS A 182 -17.41 -10.97 -22.79
N LEU A 183 -16.57 -10.00 -22.40
CA LEU A 183 -17.02 -8.90 -21.56
C LEU A 183 -17.81 -7.91 -22.43
N PRO A 184 -18.97 -7.43 -21.95
CA PRO A 184 -19.74 -6.44 -22.70
C PRO A 184 -18.85 -5.21 -22.95
N HIS A 185 -18.67 -4.85 -24.21
CA HIS A 185 -18.21 -3.53 -24.57
C HIS A 185 -19.24 -2.55 -24.01
N HIS A 186 -18.93 -1.92 -22.87
CA HIS A 186 -19.69 -0.74 -22.47
C HIS A 186 -19.48 0.31 -23.56
N ALA A 187 -20.48 0.40 -24.44
CA ALA A 187 -20.53 1.32 -25.54
C ALA A 187 -20.35 2.75 -25.03
N ASP A 188 -19.58 3.53 -25.78
CA ASP A 188 -19.51 4.99 -25.75
C ASP A 188 -19.76 5.65 -24.39
N VAL A 189 -18.68 5.80 -23.62
CA VAL A 189 -18.53 7.07 -22.89
C VAL A 189 -18.32 8.12 -23.99
N THR A 190 -19.43 8.65 -24.52
CA THR A 190 -19.42 9.90 -25.27
C THR A 190 -18.50 10.85 -24.53
N ARG A 191 -17.48 11.36 -25.21
CA ARG A 191 -16.73 12.53 -24.75
C ARG A 191 -17.77 13.62 -24.49
N GLY A 192 -18.20 13.73 -23.23
CA GLY A 192 -19.03 14.82 -22.78
C GLY A 192 -18.26 16.08 -23.15
N SER A 193 -18.84 16.86 -24.06
CA SER A 193 -18.39 18.21 -24.36
C SER A 193 -18.08 18.89 -23.03
N ALA A 194 -16.85 19.38 -22.88
CA ALA A 194 -16.48 20.21 -21.74
C ALA A 194 -17.41 21.42 -21.70
N THR A 195 -18.50 21.32 -20.95
CA THR A 195 -19.25 22.49 -20.54
C THR A 195 -18.39 23.17 -19.50
N SER A 196 -17.88 24.35 -19.85
CA SER A 196 -17.11 25.22 -18.98
C SER A 196 -17.87 25.48 -17.68
N SER A 197 -17.55 24.71 -16.64
CA SER A 197 -17.93 25.03 -15.28
C SER A 197 -16.76 25.82 -14.70
N THR A 198 -17.02 27.11 -14.49
CA THR A 198 -16.13 28.10 -13.87
C THR A 198 -15.40 27.51 -12.66
N ALA A 199 -14.07 27.54 -12.71
CA ALA A 199 -13.22 27.27 -11.55
C ALA A 199 -13.62 28.19 -10.39
N PRO A 200 -13.74 27.71 -9.14
CA PRO A 200 -13.92 28.58 -8.00
C PRO A 200 -12.67 29.46 -7.83
N THR A 201 -12.86 30.77 -7.93
CA THR A 201 -11.83 31.78 -7.71
C THR A 201 -11.42 31.73 -6.22
N LEU A 202 -10.16 31.39 -5.96
CA LEU A 202 -9.57 31.55 -4.62
C LEU A 202 -9.53 33.05 -4.28
N PRO A 203 -9.85 33.46 -3.04
CA PRO A 203 -9.76 34.85 -2.65
C PRO A 203 -8.31 35.33 -2.72
N SER A 204 -8.10 36.45 -3.40
CA SER A 204 -6.83 37.16 -3.47
C SER A 204 -6.45 37.69 -2.10
N ASP A 205 -5.41 37.13 -1.50
CA ASP A 205 -4.83 37.68 -0.28
C ASP A 205 -3.89 38.84 -0.66
N GLN A 206 -4.32 40.06 -0.38
CA GLN A 206 -3.46 41.23 -0.39
C GLN A 206 -2.82 41.37 0.99
N GLY A 207 -1.50 41.17 1.08
CA GLY A 207 -0.82 41.40 2.35
C GLY A 207 0.65 41.05 2.43
N SER A 208 1.48 42.05 2.14
CA SER A 208 2.86 42.26 2.62
C SER A 208 4.00 41.37 2.11
N GLU A 209 4.90 42.06 1.41
CA GLU A 209 6.27 41.67 1.09
C GLU A 209 7.06 41.34 2.36
N GLY A 210 7.68 40.16 2.37
CA GLY A 210 8.68 39.75 3.34
C GLY A 210 9.76 38.96 2.62
N LYS A 211 10.82 39.65 2.20
CA LYS A 211 12.05 39.08 1.61
C LYS A 211 12.65 38.05 2.57
N THR A 212 12.80 36.80 2.16
CA THR A 212 13.65 35.82 2.85
C THR A 212 14.58 35.14 1.86
N ASP A 213 15.88 35.26 2.14
CA ASP A 213 16.99 34.78 1.32
C ASP A 213 16.96 33.27 1.12
N VAL A 214 17.14 32.84 -0.13
CA VAL A 214 17.30 31.44 -0.52
C VAL A 214 18.76 31.06 -0.32
N THR A 215 19.06 30.35 0.78
CA THR A 215 20.34 29.65 0.93
C THR A 215 20.20 28.26 0.31
N THR A 216 20.90 28.05 -0.81
CA THR A 216 21.00 26.75 -1.48
C THR A 216 21.94 25.85 -0.66
N ALA A 217 21.41 24.74 -0.12
CA ALA A 217 22.22 23.71 0.53
C ALA A 217 22.41 22.54 -0.44
N THR A 218 23.63 22.40 -0.93
CA THR A 218 24.11 21.20 -1.63
C THR A 218 24.56 20.19 -0.58
N PHE A 219 24.07 18.95 -0.65
CA PHE A 219 24.51 17.84 0.21
C PHE A 219 25.24 16.77 -0.63
N PRO A 220 26.18 16.03 -0.01
CA PRO A 220 27.25 15.28 -0.67
C PRO A 220 26.81 14.09 -1.52
#